data_AF-A0A1X0RI35-F1
#
_entry.id   AF-A0A1X0RI35-F1
#
_cell.length_a   1.000
_cell.length_b   1.000
_cell.length_c   1.000
_cell.angle_alpha   90.00
_cell.angle_beta   90.00
_cell.angle_gamma   90.00
#
_symmetry.space_group_name_H-M   'P 1'
#
loop_
_entity.id
_entity.type
_entity.pdbx_description
1 polymer ?
#
loop_
_entity_poly.entity_id
_entity_poly.type
_entity_poly.pdbx_seq_one_letter_code
_entity_poly.pdbx_strand_id
1 'polypeptide(L)'
;MIAFIARAPKLTKQKRGTIKDMNKRKVEEEDPEWLALQMKELGARHYFYKIKPEYFDHVGPAFVTALKKRLGEEYTVEMGEAWAKATAYVAYNMTLGFESQQAWVEGTTVSTSKAKKQACTI
;
A
#
# COMPACT_ATOMS: atom_id res chain seq x y z
N MET A 1 5.51 -24.44 8.45
CA MET A 1 6.04 -23.12 8.83
C MET A 1 6.66 -22.49 7.60
N ILE A 2 6.02 -21.50 6.98
CA ILE A 2 6.56 -20.79 5.81
C ILE A 2 6.79 -19.34 6.22
N ALA A 3 8.06 -18.95 6.28
CA ALA A 3 8.50 -17.60 6.58
C ALA A 3 8.24 -16.68 5.37
N PHE A 4 7.17 -15.90 5.42
CA PHE A 4 6.98 -14.78 4.50
C PHE A 4 7.72 -13.55 5.05
N ILE A 5 9.06 -13.61 5.03
CA ILE A 5 9.84 -12.37 4.96
C ILE A 5 9.48 -11.77 3.61
N ALA A 6 8.86 -10.58 3.62
CA ALA A 6 8.57 -9.80 2.43
C ALA A 6 9.80 -9.79 1.52
N ARG A 7 9.77 -10.60 0.45
CA ARG A 7 10.82 -10.59 -0.58
C ARG A 7 10.67 -9.25 -1.28
N ALA A 8 11.50 -8.29 -0.90
CA ALA A 8 11.65 -7.05 -1.64
C ALA A 8 11.76 -7.38 -3.15
N PRO A 9 11.09 -6.63 -4.03
CA PRO A 9 11.07 -6.94 -5.45
C PRO A 9 12.50 -7.11 -5.96
N LYS A 10 12.71 -8.11 -6.84
CA LYS A 10 13.99 -8.26 -7.51
C LYS A 10 14.23 -6.99 -8.31
N LEU A 11 15.28 -6.27 -7.94
CA LEU A 11 15.76 -5.10 -8.66
C LEU A 11 16.30 -5.61 -10.00
N THR A 12 15.42 -5.70 -11.00
CA THR A 12 15.83 -5.82 -12.39
C THR A 12 16.74 -4.62 -12.71
N LYS A 13 17.62 -4.74 -13.71
CA LYS A 13 18.47 -3.63 -14.15
C LYS A 13 17.61 -2.54 -14.81
N GLN A 14 16.80 -1.85 -14.03
CA GLN A 14 16.50 -0.45 -14.26
C GLN A 14 17.88 0.23 -14.27
N LYS A 15 18.17 1.04 -15.30
CA LYS A 15 19.35 1.91 -15.30
C LYS A 15 19.27 2.74 -14.02
N ARG A 16 19.93 2.29 -12.96
CA ARG A 16 20.02 3.00 -11.70
C ARG A 16 20.81 4.25 -12.03
N GLY A 17 20.11 5.39 -12.05
CA GLY A 17 20.79 6.67 -11.94
C GLY A 17 21.78 6.59 -10.78
N THR A 18 22.89 7.30 -10.90
CA THR A 18 23.90 7.35 -9.84
C THR A 18 23.24 7.79 -8.52
N ILE A 19 23.84 7.47 -7.38
CA ILE A 19 23.35 7.95 -6.06
C ILE A 19 23.21 9.48 -6.06
N LYS A 20 24.02 10.18 -6.87
CA LYS A 20 23.89 11.62 -7.17
C LYS A 20 22.59 11.99 -7.89
N ASP A 21 22.06 11.17 -8.80
CA ASP A 21 20.80 11.41 -9.51
C ASP A 21 19.58 11.20 -8.60
N MET A 22 19.67 10.28 -7.63
CA MET A 22 18.62 10.08 -6.63
C MET A 22 18.50 11.26 -5.66
N ASN A 23 19.64 11.86 -5.26
CA ASN A 23 19.68 13.08 -4.46
C ASN A 23 19.40 14.37 -5.26
N LYS A 24 19.31 14.29 -6.59
CA LYS A 24 18.97 15.42 -7.47
C LYS A 24 17.50 15.50 -7.83
N ARG A 25 16.69 14.48 -7.48
CA ARG A 25 15.25 14.71 -7.30
C ARG A 25 15.14 15.71 -6.16
N LYS A 26 15.00 16.98 -6.50
CA LYS A 26 14.47 17.97 -5.58
C LYS A 26 13.31 17.29 -4.85
N VAL A 27 13.35 17.37 -3.53
CA VAL A 27 12.14 17.34 -2.71
C VAL A 27 11.38 18.60 -3.10
N GLU A 28 10.79 18.57 -4.30
CA GLU A 28 10.00 19.66 -4.85
C GLU A 28 8.59 19.40 -4.34
N GLU A 29 8.31 20.06 -3.22
CA GLU A 29 7.02 20.13 -2.56
C GLU A 29 6.48 18.82 -1.97
N GLU A 30 5.79 18.93 -0.84
CA GLU A 30 4.91 17.87 -0.37
C GLU A 30 3.82 17.70 -1.43
N ASP A 31 4.00 16.77 -2.37
CA ASP A 31 3.00 16.45 -3.38
C ASP A 31 2.04 15.39 -2.83
N PRO A 32 0.88 15.80 -2.27
CA PRO A 32 -0.10 14.86 -1.73
C PRO A 32 -0.67 13.95 -2.81
N GLU A 33 -0.71 14.37 -4.08
CA GLU A 33 -1.24 13.54 -5.17
C GLU A 33 -0.27 12.41 -5.50
N TRP A 34 1.03 12.71 -5.58
CA TRP A 34 2.05 11.67 -5.76
C TRP A 34 2.00 10.64 -4.64
N LEU A 35 1.93 11.07 -3.37
CA LEU A 35 1.85 10.15 -2.24
C LEU A 35 0.57 9.30 -2.30
N ALA A 36 -0.57 9.91 -2.58
CA ALA A 36 -1.84 9.19 -2.76
C ALA A 36 -1.73 8.12 -3.84
N LEU A 37 -1.15 8.45 -5.00
CA LEU A 37 -0.95 7.52 -6.10
C LEU A 37 -0.07 6.34 -5.68
N GLN A 38 1.06 6.61 -5.02
CA GLN A 38 1.96 5.56 -4.52
C GLN A 38 1.28 4.65 -3.49
N MET A 39 0.47 5.21 -2.59
CA MET A 39 -0.26 4.42 -1.59
C MET A 39 -1.35 3.56 -2.25
N LYS A 40 -2.03 4.06 -3.28
CA LYS A 40 -2.99 3.26 -4.07
C LYS A 40 -2.30 2.10 -4.80
N GLU A 41 -1.16 2.34 -5.46
CA GLU A 41 -0.37 1.29 -6.10
C GLU A 41 0.13 0.24 -5.09
N LEU A 42 0.51 0.67 -3.89
CA LEU A 42 0.87 -0.23 -2.80
C LEU A 42 -0.34 -1.04 -2.33
N GLY A 43 -1.50 -0.42 -2.15
CA GLY A 43 -2.76 -1.05 -1.78
C GLY A 43 -3.20 -2.14 -2.76
N ALA A 44 -3.16 -1.84 -4.06
CA ALA A 44 -3.46 -2.80 -5.12
C ALA A 44 -2.59 -4.06 -5.03
N ARG A 45 -1.29 -3.91 -4.71
CA ARG A 45 -0.41 -5.09 -4.51
C ARG A 45 -0.80 -5.93 -3.30
N HIS A 46 -1.33 -5.32 -2.24
CA HIS A 46 -1.75 -6.04 -1.04
C HIS A 46 -2.96 -6.95 -1.25
N TYR A 47 -3.77 -6.70 -2.28
CA TYR A 47 -4.81 -7.65 -2.71
C TYR A 47 -4.24 -9.05 -2.98
N PHE A 48 -3.07 -9.13 -3.61
CA PHE A 48 -2.42 -10.40 -3.93
C PHE A 48 -1.81 -11.09 -2.71
N TYR A 49 -1.66 -10.39 -1.58
CA TYR A 49 -1.21 -10.97 -0.32
C TYR A 49 -2.34 -11.64 0.48
N LYS A 50 -3.58 -11.60 -0.03
CA LYS A 50 -4.75 -12.24 0.60
C LYS A 50 -5.02 -11.74 2.02
N ILE A 51 -4.66 -10.50 2.29
CA ILE A 51 -5.10 -9.80 3.50
C ILE A 51 -6.54 -9.36 3.32
N LYS A 52 -7.19 -9.03 4.44
CA LYS A 52 -8.48 -8.35 4.41
C LYS A 52 -8.27 -6.84 4.54
N PRO A 53 -9.10 -6.00 3.89
CA PRO A 53 -8.92 -4.55 3.90
C PRO A 53 -9.04 -3.94 5.30
N GLU A 54 -9.81 -4.54 6.21
CA GLU A 54 -9.97 -4.04 7.59
C GLU A 54 -8.65 -4.07 8.40
N TYR A 55 -7.66 -4.84 7.94
CA TYR A 55 -6.35 -4.89 8.60
C TYR A 55 -5.53 -3.61 8.42
N PHE A 56 -5.84 -2.76 7.42
CA PHE A 56 -5.17 -1.46 7.28
C PHE A 56 -5.44 -0.53 8.46
N ASP A 57 -6.65 -0.57 9.01
CA ASP A 57 -7.07 0.27 10.14
C ASP A 57 -6.33 -0.06 11.44
N HIS A 58 -5.80 -1.28 11.55
CA HIS A 58 -5.03 -1.70 12.72
C HIS A 58 -3.60 -1.13 12.75
N VAL A 59 -3.07 -0.70 11.61
CA VAL A 59 -1.68 -0.23 11.51
C VAL A 59 -1.46 1.06 12.30
N GLY A 60 -2.38 2.03 12.19
CA GLY A 60 -2.26 3.32 12.87
C GLY A 60 -2.17 3.21 14.40
N PRO A 61 -3.16 2.59 15.07
CA PRO A 61 -3.12 2.39 16.51
C PRO A 61 -1.91 1.58 16.98
N ALA A 62 -1.52 0.53 16.26
CA ALA A 62 -0.34 -0.27 16.59
C ALA A 62 0.95 0.55 16.46
N PHE A 63 1.07 1.36 15.41
CA PHE A 63 2.20 2.24 15.17
C PHE A 63 2.32 3.30 16.27
N VAL A 64 1.23 4.00 16.60
CA VAL A 64 1.22 5.03 17.66
C VAL A 64 1.55 4.41 19.03
N THR A 65 1.01 3.23 19.32
CA THR A 65 1.32 2.49 20.55
C THR A 65 2.81 2.13 20.63
N ALA A 66 3.38 1.62 19.54
CA ALA A 66 4.80 1.29 19.47
C ALA A 66 5.68 2.54 19.59
N LEU A 67 5.30 3.64 18.95
CA LEU A 67 6.00 4.91 19.01
C LEU A 67 6.03 5.46 20.43
N LYS A 68 4.88 5.46 21.12
CA LYS A 68 4.77 5.87 22.54
C LYS A 68 5.67 5.03 23.43
N LYS A 69 5.66 3.71 23.25
CA LYS A 69 6.54 2.81 24.02
C LYS A 69 8.02 3.08 23.76
N ARG A 70 8.39 3.44 22.53
CA ARG A 70 9.78 3.69 22.15
C ARG A 70 10.31 5.02 22.69
N LEU A 71 9.49 6.07 22.65
CA LEU A 71 9.92 7.42 23.02
C LEU A 71 9.78 7.70 24.52
N GLY A 72 8.90 7.00 25.24
CA GLY A 72 8.76 7.17 26.68
C GLY A 72 8.41 8.62 27.04
N GLU A 73 9.29 9.29 27.78
CA GLU A 73 9.12 10.68 28.22
C GLU A 73 9.23 11.71 27.09
N GLU A 74 9.89 11.37 25.98
CA GLU A 74 9.98 12.24 24.79
C GLU A 74 8.70 12.23 23.95
N TYR A 75 7.75 11.34 24.26
CA TYR A 75 6.49 11.26 23.54
C TYR A 75 5.56 12.41 23.92
N THR A 76 5.11 13.18 22.92
CA THR A 76 4.05 14.18 23.10
C THR A 76 2.73 13.72 22.49
N VAL A 77 1.63 14.28 23.00
CA VAL A 77 0.29 14.01 22.47
C VAL A 77 0.19 14.49 21.02
N GLU A 78 0.74 15.65 20.69
CA GLU A 78 0.69 16.18 19.32
C GLU A 78 1.41 15.26 18.33
N MET A 79 2.53 14.66 18.74
CA MET A 79 3.25 13.68 17.90
C MET A 79 2.38 12.45 17.63
N GLY A 80 1.70 11.94 18.66
CA GLY A 80 0.73 10.86 18.52
C GLY A 80 -0.37 11.14 17.52
N GLU A 81 -0.99 12.31 17.66
CA GLU A 81 -2.07 12.76 16.77
C GLU A 81 -1.60 12.97 15.33
N ALA A 82 -0.41 13.54 15.14
CA ALA A 82 0.18 13.72 13.81
C ALA A 82 0.41 12.36 13.12
N TRP A 83 0.97 11.39 13.82
CA TRP A 83 1.18 10.04 13.29
C TRP A 83 -0.13 9.27 13.09
N ALA A 84 -1.13 9.46 13.94
CA ALA A 84 -2.46 8.90 13.74
C ALA A 84 -3.08 9.42 12.44
N LYS A 85 -3.00 10.74 12.17
CA LYS A 85 -3.49 11.35 10.92
C LYS A 85 -2.72 10.83 9.71
N ALA A 86 -1.40 10.77 9.78
CA ALA A 86 -0.56 10.28 8.69
C ALA A 86 -0.86 8.82 8.34
N THR A 87 -0.96 7.94 9.35
CA THR A 87 -1.26 6.52 9.15
C THR A 87 -2.69 6.29 8.64
N ALA A 88 -3.67 7.10 9.08
CA ALA A 88 -5.03 7.07 8.54
C ALA A 88 -5.08 7.45 7.05
N TYR A 89 -4.32 8.48 6.64
CA TYR A 89 -4.22 8.87 5.23
C TYR A 89 -3.63 7.76 4.35
N VAL A 90 -2.60 7.08 4.85
CA VAL A 90 -2.00 5.91 4.19
C VAL A 90 -3.01 4.78 4.08
N ALA A 91 -3.66 4.41 5.19
CA ALA A 91 -4.66 3.34 5.20
C ALA A 91 -5.78 3.61 4.21
N TYR A 92 -6.34 4.82 4.20
CA TYR A 92 -7.38 5.23 3.26
C TYR A 92 -6.99 5.02 1.80
N ASN A 93 -5.83 5.55 1.37
CA ASN A 93 -5.40 5.42 -0.02
C ASN A 93 -5.04 3.97 -0.39
N MET A 94 -4.48 3.20 0.54
CA MET A 94 -4.22 1.78 0.34
C MET A 94 -5.51 0.99 0.17
N THR A 95 -6.55 1.27 0.95
CA THR A 95 -7.87 0.65 0.81
C THR A 95 -8.47 0.93 -0.57
N LEU A 96 -8.43 2.19 -1.04
CA LEU A 96 -8.90 2.52 -2.40
C LEU A 96 -8.16 1.72 -3.48
N GLY A 97 -6.84 1.59 -3.35
CA GLY A 97 -6.02 0.81 -4.28
C GLY A 97 -6.35 -0.68 -4.24
N PHE A 98 -6.55 -1.23 -3.05
CA PHE A 98 -6.93 -2.62 -2.83
C PHE A 98 -8.29 -2.94 -3.47
N GLU A 99 -9.30 -2.12 -3.18
CA GLU A 99 -10.68 -2.30 -3.67
C GLU A 99 -10.74 -2.17 -5.20
N SER A 100 -10.02 -1.20 -5.77
CA SER A 100 -9.89 -1.08 -7.24
C SER A 100 -9.34 -2.35 -7.87
N GLN A 101 -8.28 -2.92 -7.28
CA GLN A 101 -7.69 -4.17 -7.76
C GLN A 101 -8.65 -5.36 -7.60
N GLN A 102 -9.38 -5.42 -6.49
CA GLN A 102 -10.39 -6.44 -6.24
C GLN A 102 -11.50 -6.38 -7.31
N ALA A 103 -12.09 -5.20 -7.52
CA ALA A 103 -13.13 -4.99 -8.51
C ALA A 103 -12.67 -5.33 -9.93
N TRP A 104 -11.42 -5.00 -10.29
CA TRP A 104 -10.86 -5.35 -11.59
C TRP A 104 -10.74 -6.86 -11.80
N VAL A 105 -10.33 -7.61 -10.76
CA VAL A 105 -10.23 -9.07 -10.84
C VAL A 105 -11.61 -9.70 -10.90
N GLU A 106 -12.54 -9.26 -10.06
CA GLU A 106 -13.93 -9.75 -10.07
C GLU A 106 -14.59 -9.52 -11.44
N GLY A 107 -14.49 -8.31 -12.00
CA GLY A 107 -15.00 -8.00 -13.34
C GLY A 107 -14.37 -8.85 -14.45
N THR A 108 -13.07 -9.12 -14.38
CA THR A 108 -12.38 -9.99 -15.34
C THR A 108 -12.87 -11.44 -15.24
N THR A 109 -13.00 -11.97 -14.02
CA THR A 109 -13.46 -13.36 -13.81
C THR A 109 -14.86 -13.62 -14.36
N VAL A 110 -15.77 -12.65 -14.19
CA VAL A 110 -17.14 -12.72 -14.71
C VAL A 110 -17.13 -12.72 -16.25
N SER A 111 -16.35 -11.83 -16.87
CA SER A 111 -16.26 -11.73 -18.34
C SER A 111 -15.70 -13.01 -18.98
N THR A 112 -14.61 -13.57 -18.46
CA THR A 112 -14.01 -14.81 -18.98
C THR A 112 -14.94 -16.02 -18.81
N SER A 113 -15.68 -16.10 -17.70
CA SER A 113 -16.64 -17.18 -17.47
C SER A 113 -17.81 -17.15 -18.46
N LYS A 114 -18.27 -15.95 -18.86
CA LYS A 114 -19.35 -15.75 -19.83
C LYS A 114 -18.92 -16.13 -21.24
N ALA A 115 -17.69 -15.76 -21.64
CA ALA A 115 -17.10 -16.16 -22.91
C ALA A 115 -16.94 -17.70 -23.01
N LYS A 116 -16.53 -18.37 -21.93
CA LYS A 116 -16.36 -19.84 -21.90
C LYS A 116 -17.70 -20.59 -21.97
N LYS A 117 -18.78 -20.03 -21.40
CA LYS A 117 -20.14 -20.60 -21.51
C LYS A 117 -20.74 -20.44 -22.91
N GLN A 118 -20.45 -19.36 -23.62
CA GLN A 118 -20.94 -19.15 -24.99
C GLN A 118 -20.23 -20.03 -26.02
N ALA A 119 -18.96 -20.37 -25.79
CA ALA A 119 -18.18 -21.27 -26.67
C ALA A 119 -18.52 -22.76 -26.52
N CYS A 120 -19.33 -23.15 -25.52
CA CYS A 120 -19.79 -24.53 -25.32
C CYS A 120 -21.31 -24.60 -25.58
N THR A 121 -21.70 -24.33 -26.82
CA THR A 121 -23.01 -24.69 -27.36
C THR A 121 -22.74 -25.41 -28.68
N ILE A 122 -22.79 -26.76 -28.64
CA ILE A 122 -22.87 -27.64 -29.81
C ILE A 122 -24.29 -28.19 -29.83
#